data_AF-A0A0D0CC69-F1
#
_entry.id   AF-A0A0D0CC69-F1
#
_cell.length_a   1.000
_cell.length_b   1.000
_cell.length_c   1.000
_cell.angle_alpha   90.00
_cell.angle_beta   90.00
_cell.angle_gamma   90.00
#
_symmetry.space_group_name_H-M   'P 1'
#
loop_
_entity.id
_entity.type
_entity.pdbx_description
1 polymer ?
#
loop_
_entity_poly.entity_id
_entity_poly.type
_entity_poly.pdbx_seq_one_letter_code
_entity_poly.pdbx_strand_id
1 'polypeptide(L)'
;NCVAFAAHRFQSTLSTSFLQALIFNTFIEGATLPSSIPFSLENSFQMGQHMDVLLFSLTKAPSPLSCGNFTCDKFIWWSKQTRPYGTSFPLSCPVCGALRSWDWPVWSGSVGEGSWSVACKNP
;
A
#
# COMPACT_ATOMS: atom_id res chain seq x y z
N ASN A 1 4.05 14.53 9.59
CA ASN A 1 3.55 13.30 8.93
C ASN A 1 4.37 13.03 7.69
N CYS A 2 4.67 11.76 7.40
CA CYS A 2 5.39 11.32 6.21
C CYS A 2 4.63 10.14 5.58
N VAL A 3 4.46 10.17 4.25
CA VAL A 3 3.85 9.08 3.48
C VAL A 3 4.94 8.33 2.75
N ALA A 4 4.96 7.01 2.85
CA ALA A 4 5.88 6.14 2.13
C ALA A 4 5.13 4.99 1.43
N PHE A 5 5.74 4.44 0.38
CA PHE A 5 5.18 3.34 -0.39
C PHE A 5 6.03 2.08 -0.19
N ALA A 6 5.43 0.98 0.26
CA ALA A 6 6.14 -0.28 0.45
C ALA A 6 6.19 -1.06 -0.88
N ALA A 7 7.00 -0.58 -1.83
CA ALA A 7 7.19 -1.22 -3.13
C ALA A 7 8.68 -1.32 -3.50
N HIS A 8 9.16 -2.54 -3.75
CA HIS A 8 10.56 -2.82 -4.12
C HIS A 8 10.98 -2.15 -5.45
N ARG A 9 10.03 -1.84 -6.32
CA ARG A 9 10.24 -1.11 -7.59
C ARG A 9 9.09 -0.13 -7.81
N PHE A 10 9.07 0.91 -6.98
CA PHE A 10 8.04 1.93 -7.06
C PHE A 10 8.02 2.59 -8.44
N GLN A 11 6.84 2.59 -9.09
CA GLN A 11 6.61 3.28 -10.35
C GLN A 11 5.75 4.51 -10.09
N SER A 12 6.38 5.68 -10.10
CA SER A 12 5.72 6.96 -9.76
C SER A 12 4.47 7.22 -10.59
N THR A 13 4.47 6.85 -11.88
CA THR A 13 3.33 7.02 -12.78
C THR A 13 2.05 6.38 -12.24
N LEU A 14 2.16 5.23 -11.56
CA LEU A 14 0.99 4.52 -10.99
C LEU A 14 0.47 5.14 -9.70
N SER A 15 1.24 6.06 -9.10
CA SER A 15 0.82 6.82 -7.93
C SER A 15 0.16 8.15 -8.26
N THR A 16 0.11 8.55 -9.54
CA THR A 16 -0.35 9.88 -9.95
C THR A 16 -1.79 10.16 -9.50
N SER A 17 -2.73 9.24 -9.79
CA SER A 17 -4.13 9.37 -9.39
C SER A 17 -4.29 9.44 -7.87
N PHE A 18 -3.48 8.65 -7.13
CA PHE A 18 -3.47 8.67 -5.68
C PHE A 18 -2.98 10.00 -5.14
N LEU A 19 -1.84 10.49 -5.62
CA LEU A 19 -1.26 11.76 -5.20
C LEU A 19 -2.19 12.93 -5.53
N GLN A 20 -2.83 12.92 -6.70
CA GLN A 20 -3.79 13.94 -7.08
C GLN A 20 -5.01 13.96 -6.13
N ALA A 21 -5.61 12.80 -5.87
CA ALA A 21 -6.74 12.68 -4.93
C ALA A 21 -6.33 13.08 -3.50
N LEU A 22 -5.12 12.70 -3.08
CA LEU A 22 -4.60 13.00 -1.75
C LEU A 22 -4.37 14.50 -1.57
N ILE A 23 -3.73 15.15 -2.55
CA ILE A 23 -3.47 16.59 -2.55
C ILE A 23 -4.78 17.35 -2.56
N PHE A 24 -5.73 16.95 -3.42
CA PHE A 24 -7.04 17.59 -3.48
C PHE A 24 -7.75 17.52 -2.12
N ASN A 25 -7.89 16.34 -1.54
CA ASN A 25 -8.58 16.21 -0.25
C ASN A 25 -7.87 16.91 0.90
N THR A 26 -6.54 16.85 0.94
CA THR A 26 -5.79 17.38 2.08
C THR A 26 -5.64 18.91 2.01
N PHE A 27 -5.30 19.45 0.84
CA PHE A 27 -4.97 20.87 0.69
C PHE A 27 -6.13 21.72 0.16
N ILE A 28 -7.03 21.16 -0.64
CA ILE A 28 -8.18 21.90 -1.19
C ILE A 28 -9.39 21.74 -0.28
N GLU A 29 -9.77 20.51 0.06
CA GLU A 29 -10.91 20.23 0.92
C GLU A 29 -10.60 20.35 2.43
N GLY A 30 -9.31 20.50 2.80
CA GLY A 30 -8.87 20.69 4.18
C GLY A 30 -9.03 19.45 5.08
N ALA A 31 -9.21 18.26 4.50
CA ALA A 31 -9.28 17.02 5.26
C ALA A 31 -7.91 16.67 5.87
N THR A 32 -7.92 15.93 6.97
CA THR A 32 -6.65 15.49 7.58
C THR A 32 -5.96 14.47 6.68
N LEU A 33 -4.63 14.39 6.74
CA LEU A 33 -3.88 13.40 5.97
C LEU A 33 -4.31 11.94 6.29
N PRO A 34 -4.50 11.52 7.56
CA PRO A 34 -5.01 10.18 7.87
C PRO A 34 -6.37 9.88 7.24
N SER A 35 -7.32 10.82 7.27
CA SER A 35 -8.66 10.63 6.71
C SER A 35 -8.68 10.64 5.18
N SER A 36 -7.70 11.28 4.54
CA SER A 36 -7.63 11.41 3.08
C SER A 36 -7.05 10.17 2.40
N ILE A 37 -6.22 9.37 3.09
CA ILE A 37 -5.55 8.20 2.49
C ILE A 37 -6.54 7.12 2.03
N PRO A 38 -7.51 6.66 2.85
CA PRO A 38 -8.48 5.64 2.42
C PRO A 38 -9.23 6.05 1.16
N PHE A 39 -9.77 7.27 1.14
CA PHE A 39 -10.48 7.80 -0.03
C PHE A 39 -9.58 7.87 -1.27
N SER A 40 -8.33 8.33 -1.11
CA SER A 40 -7.39 8.44 -2.22
C SER A 40 -7.01 7.06 -2.78
N LEU A 41 -6.92 6.04 -1.92
CA LEU A 41 -6.67 4.65 -2.31
C LEU A 41 -7.86 4.04 -3.05
N GLU A 42 -9.10 4.31 -2.61
CA GLU A 42 -10.32 3.85 -3.30
C GLU A 42 -10.40 4.38 -4.74
N ASN A 43 -9.95 5.62 -4.97
CA ASN A 43 -9.91 6.23 -6.29
C ASN A 43 -8.68 5.81 -7.13
N SER A 44 -7.80 4.97 -6.60
CA SER A 44 -6.51 4.59 -7.20
C SER A 44 -6.36 3.08 -7.35
N PHE A 45 -7.29 2.45 -8.06
CA PHE A 45 -7.37 0.99 -8.25
C PHE A 45 -6.05 0.31 -8.64
N GLN A 46 -5.23 0.99 -9.46
CA GLN A 46 -3.96 0.43 -9.92
C GLN A 46 -2.92 0.32 -8.81
N MET A 47 -2.93 1.30 -7.89
CA MET A 47 -2.01 1.40 -6.78
C MET A 47 -2.48 0.54 -5.60
N GLY A 48 -3.78 0.58 -5.29
CA GLY A 48 -4.38 -0.19 -4.21
C GLY A 48 -3.97 -1.66 -4.27
N GLN A 49 -4.14 -2.31 -5.42
CA GLN A 49 -3.92 -3.76 -5.52
C GLN A 49 -2.50 -4.27 -5.21
N HIS A 50 -1.47 -3.43 -5.27
CA HIS A 50 -0.07 -3.89 -5.27
C HIS A 50 0.90 -3.05 -4.45
N MET A 51 0.40 -2.09 -3.68
CA MET A 51 1.25 -1.14 -2.98
C MET A 51 0.63 -0.78 -1.64
N ASP A 52 1.31 -1.15 -0.56
CA ASP A 52 0.94 -0.68 0.75
C ASP A 52 1.39 0.77 0.92
N VAL A 53 0.52 1.60 1.49
CA VAL A 53 0.85 2.98 1.86
C VAL A 53 1.13 3.01 3.36
N LEU A 54 2.24 3.61 3.75
CA LEU A 54 2.65 3.80 5.13
C LEU A 54 2.52 5.28 5.49
N LEU A 55 1.79 5.58 6.56
CA LEU A 55 1.70 6.91 7.13
C LEU A 55 2.44 6.93 8.47
N PHE A 56 3.56 7.65 8.48
CA PHE A 56 4.29 7.95 9.70
C PHE A 56 3.78 9.24 10.31
N SER A 57 3.27 9.16 11.53
CA SER A 57 2.78 10.31 12.30
C SER A 57 3.62 10.48 13.55
N LEU A 58 3.95 11.73 13.86
CA LEU A 58 4.69 12.05 15.08
C LEU A 58 3.67 12.25 16.20
N THR A 59 3.76 11.46 17.27
CA THR A 59 2.76 11.50 18.36
C THR A 59 2.96 12.66 19.35
N LYS A 60 4.20 13.15 19.48
CA LYS A 60 4.55 14.32 20.30
C LYS A 60 5.69 15.09 19.64
N ALA A 61 5.67 16.41 19.75
CA ALA A 61 6.79 17.25 19.33
C ALA A 61 8.10 16.72 19.96
N PRO A 62 9.18 16.55 19.19
CA PRO A 62 10.46 16.13 19.76
C PRO A 62 10.88 17.17 20.80
N SER A 63 11.20 16.69 21.99
CA SER A 63 11.77 17.52 23.04
C SER A 63 13.27 17.23 23.14
N PRO A 64 14.10 18.15 23.65
CA PRO A 64 15.54 17.92 23.83
C PRO A 64 15.85 16.70 24.72
N LEU A 65 14.88 16.26 25.51
CA LEU A 65 15.00 15.20 26.51
C LEU A 65 14.35 13.87 26.09
N SER A 66 13.67 13.82 24.94
CA SER A 66 12.98 12.61 24.49
C SER A 66 13.04 12.47 22.98
N CYS A 67 13.52 11.32 22.50
CA CYS A 67 13.30 10.92 21.12
C CYS A 67 11.78 10.89 20.86
N GLY A 68 11.32 11.58 19.81
CA GLY A 68 9.91 11.62 19.47
C GLY A 68 9.39 10.22 19.14
N ASN A 69 8.24 9.84 19.68
CA ASN A 69 7.58 8.59 19.33
C ASN A 69 6.84 8.77 18.00
N PHE A 70 7.03 7.83 17.08
CA PHE A 70 6.30 7.78 15.82
C PHE A 70 5.27 6.65 15.85
N THR A 71 4.09 6.90 15.32
CA THR A 71 3.15 5.85 14.91
C THR A 71 3.30 5.63 13.41
N CYS A 72 3.07 4.38 12.98
CA CYS A 72 3.05 4.01 11.59
C CYS A 72 1.74 3.30 11.29
N ASP A 73 0.86 3.94 10.54
CA ASP A 73 -0.36 3.34 10.03
C ASP A 73 -0.07 2.71 8.67
N LYS A 74 -0.33 1.41 8.53
CA LYS A 74 -0.17 0.69 7.27
C LYS A 74 -1.53 0.48 6.61
N PHE A 75 -1.72 1.10 5.45
CA PHE A 75 -2.90 0.95 4.62
C PHE A 75 -2.66 -0.17 3.61
N ILE A 76 -3.35 -1.29 3.82
CA ILE A 76 -3.28 -2.48 2.97
C ILE A 76 -4.57 -2.53 2.16
N TRP A 77 -4.44 -2.75 0.85
CA TRP A 77 -5.62 -2.97 0.03
C TRP A 77 -6.25 -4.32 0.29
N TRP A 78 -7.57 -4.30 0.28
CA TRP A 78 -8.41 -5.47 0.50
C TRP A 78 -9.55 -5.41 -0.51
N SER A 79 -9.69 -6.47 -1.32
CA SER A 79 -10.83 -6.67 -2.21
C SER A 79 -11.49 -7.98 -1.85
N LYS A 80 -12.79 -7.99 -1.49
CA LYS A 80 -13.53 -9.25 -1.24
C LYS A 80 -13.67 -10.13 -2.49
N GLN A 81 -13.46 -9.57 -3.68
CA GLN A 81 -13.64 -10.28 -4.95
C GLN A 81 -12.32 -10.80 -5.54
N THR A 82 -11.18 -10.38 -4.98
CA THR A 82 -9.86 -10.71 -5.52
C THR A 82 -9.02 -11.30 -4.39
N ARG A 83 -8.67 -12.58 -4.52
CA ARG A 83 -7.77 -13.24 -3.56
C ARG A 83 -6.32 -13.04 -3.97
N PRO A 84 -5.40 -13.12 -3.00
CA PRO A 84 -5.62 -13.13 -1.55
C PRO A 84 -6.06 -11.83 -0.90
N TYR A 85 -6.84 -12.02 0.15
CA TYR A 85 -7.27 -10.95 1.04
C TYR A 85 -6.14 -10.53 1.97
N GLY A 86 -5.88 -9.22 2.08
CA GLY A 86 -4.94 -8.66 3.05
C GLY A 86 -3.47 -9.04 2.83
N THR A 87 -3.15 -9.67 1.69
CA THR A 87 -1.77 -10.01 1.31
C THR A 87 -1.36 -9.08 0.17
N SER A 88 -0.33 -8.25 0.39
CA SER A 88 0.20 -7.41 -0.67
C SER A 88 1.08 -8.22 -1.61
N PHE A 89 0.82 -8.10 -2.91
CA PHE A 89 1.73 -8.59 -3.93
C PHE A 89 2.53 -7.44 -4.52
N PRO A 90 3.80 -7.67 -4.86
CA PRO A 90 4.52 -6.67 -5.58
C PRO A 90 3.84 -6.41 -6.93
N LEU A 91 3.89 -5.17 -7.35
CA LEU A 91 3.33 -4.74 -8.63
C LEU A 91 4.10 -5.35 -9.81
N SER A 92 5.43 -5.43 -9.69
CA SER A 92 6.32 -6.07 -10.64
C SER A 92 6.70 -7.45 -10.13
N CYS A 93 6.73 -8.42 -11.05
CA CYS A 93 7.21 -9.74 -10.72
C CYS A 93 8.71 -9.69 -10.36
N PRO A 94 9.15 -10.20 -9.20
CA PRO A 94 10.55 -10.23 -8.83
C PRO A 94 11.36 -11.18 -9.72
N VAL A 95 10.70 -12.12 -10.41
CA VAL A 95 11.34 -13.07 -11.32
C VAL A 95 11.62 -12.42 -12.67
N CYS A 96 10.57 -12.00 -13.41
CA CYS A 96 10.73 -11.51 -14.79
C CYS A 96 10.64 -9.97 -14.92
N GLY A 97 10.33 -9.24 -13.85
CA GLY A 97 10.20 -7.78 -13.86
C GLY A 97 8.91 -7.24 -14.51
N ALA A 98 8.12 -8.08 -15.17
CA ALA A 98 6.89 -7.66 -15.84
C ALA A 98 5.81 -7.23 -14.82
N LEU A 99 4.98 -6.27 -15.25
CA LEU A 99 3.87 -5.78 -14.44
C LEU A 99 2.76 -6.83 -14.39
N ARG A 100 2.35 -7.19 -13.17
CA ARG A 100 1.21 -8.09 -12.92
C ARG A 100 1.27 -9.44 -13.65
N SER A 101 2.46 -9.95 -13.95
CA SER A 101 2.65 -11.27 -14.58
C SER A 101 2.58 -12.40 -13.54
N TRP A 102 1.49 -12.42 -12.77
CA TRP A 102 1.25 -13.37 -11.70
C TRP A 102 0.36 -14.49 -12.20
N ASP A 103 0.72 -15.73 -11.89
CA ASP A 103 -0.17 -16.85 -12.00
C ASP A 103 -1.21 -16.83 -10.87
N TRP A 104 -2.18 -17.75 -10.96
CA TRP A 104 -3.22 -17.88 -9.95
C TRP A 104 -2.62 -18.09 -8.55
N PRO A 105 -3.03 -17.28 -7.56
CA PRO A 105 -2.56 -17.44 -6.19
C PRO A 105 -2.98 -18.79 -5.62
N VAL A 106 -2.03 -19.46 -4.98
CA VAL A 106 -2.22 -20.77 -4.35
C VAL A 106 -2.09 -20.60 -2.84
N TRP A 107 -3.10 -21.09 -2.12
CA TRP A 107 -3.05 -21.19 -0.66
C TRP A 107 -2.34 -22.48 -0.26
N SER A 108 -1.40 -22.38 0.68
CA SER A 108 -0.72 -23.55 1.26
C SER A 108 -0.81 -23.47 2.78
N GLY A 109 -1.43 -24.48 3.40
CA GLY A 109 -1.55 -24.62 4.86
C GLY A 109 -2.98 -24.68 5.40
N SER A 110 -3.10 -24.84 6.72
CA SER A 110 -4.35 -24.84 7.49
C SER A 110 -4.99 -23.45 7.54
N VAL A 111 -6.31 -23.40 7.76
CA VAL A 111 -7.03 -22.14 7.99
C VAL A 111 -6.44 -21.45 9.22
N GLY A 112 -5.92 -20.22 9.03
CA GLY A 112 -5.30 -19.42 10.10
C GLY A 112 -3.77 -19.52 10.20
N GLU A 113 -3.14 -20.52 9.59
CA GLU A 113 -1.68 -20.70 9.62
C GLU A 113 -1.03 -20.78 8.22
N GLY A 114 -1.84 -20.94 7.18
CA GLY A 114 -1.35 -20.99 5.81
C GLY A 114 -0.89 -19.63 5.27
N SER A 115 -0.23 -19.69 4.12
CA SER A 115 0.21 -18.52 3.38
C SER A 115 -0.20 -18.60 1.92
N TRP A 116 -0.33 -17.43 1.30
CA TRP A 116 -0.55 -17.31 -0.12
C TRP A 116 0.78 -17.22 -0.86
N SER A 117 0.89 -17.98 -1.94
CA SER A 117 2.00 -17.91 -2.89
C SER A 117 1.47 -17.61 -4.29
N VAL A 118 2.28 -16.93 -5.11
CA VAL A 118 1.99 -16.66 -6.52
C VAL A 118 3.24 -16.99 -7.34
N ALA A 119 3.06 -17.72 -8.45
CA ALA A 119 4.14 -17.97 -9.39
C ALA A 119 4.22 -16.87 -10.46
N CYS A 120 5.36 -16.79 -11.15
CA CYS A 120 5.49 -15.94 -12.32
C CYS A 120 4.82 -16.62 -13.52
N LYS A 121 3.90 -15.92 -14.18
CA LYS A 121 3.22 -16.39 -15.40
C LYS A 121 4.08 -16.29 -16.66
N ASN A 122 5.20 -15.56 -16.60
CA ASN A 122 6.13 -15.36 -17.71
C ASN A 122 7.54 -15.81 -17.30
N PRO A 123 7.77 -17.14 -17.22
CA PRO A 123 9.06 -17.71 -16.83
C PRO A 123 10.17 -17.43 -17.87
#